data_AF-A0A928SDB0-F1
#
_entry.id   AF-A0A928SDB0-F1
#
_cell.length_a   1.000
_cell.length_b   1.000
_cell.length_c   1.000
_cell.angle_alpha   90.00
_cell.angle_beta   90.00
_cell.angle_gamma   90.00
#
_symmetry.space_group_name_H-M   'P 1'
#
loop_
_entity.id
_entity.type
_entity.pdbx_description
1 polymer ?
#
loop_
_entity_poly.entity_id
_entity_poly.type
_entity_poly.pdbx_seq_one_letter_code
_entity_poly.pdbx_strand_id
1 'polypeptide(L)'
;MRRTIPIGIGMLLGVMIGGLLFLLIKSGVLPRLTQAETLPPVMATVNGVAITREMVEKEITVSRFNVASPLSPLTGADLDRATDEALNQLITRQLVMQAASRQNFVLDEAVIESRVELLFGANGDQALDAALRQAGATHADLTWWVRELTTVEVFTIKVIMAGAAPEERQQVYNDWLNAQRTAANIKTYLHGEEQSLLALMGEPAPNFTLTTLQATFKVSPSEFYLFGRYLTIGYIPCV
;
A
#
# COMPACT_ATOMS: atom_id res chain seq x y z
N MET A 1 -3.74 -32.68 45.65
CA MET A 1 -4.23 -31.42 46.26
C MET A 1 -4.87 -30.57 45.16
N ARG A 2 -6.21 -30.53 45.12
CA ARG A 2 -6.99 -29.74 44.16
C ARG A 2 -7.33 -28.40 44.82
N ARG A 3 -7.01 -27.28 44.18
CA ARG A 3 -7.44 -25.93 44.60
C ARG A 3 -8.63 -25.51 43.73
N THR A 4 -9.80 -25.45 44.34
CA THR A 4 -11.03 -24.83 43.83
C THR A 4 -10.94 -23.32 44.06
N ILE A 5 -11.11 -22.53 43.00
CA ILE A 5 -11.27 -21.07 43.06
C ILE A 5 -12.76 -20.77 42.92
N PRO A 6 -13.39 -20.01 43.84
CA PRO A 6 -14.79 -19.65 43.75
C PRO A 6 -15.00 -18.55 42.71
N ILE A 7 -15.93 -18.79 41.78
CA ILE A 7 -16.45 -17.78 40.84
C ILE A 7 -17.48 -16.96 41.61
N GLY A 8 -17.10 -15.72 41.96
CA GLY A 8 -17.98 -14.71 42.51
C GLY A 8 -18.84 -14.08 41.41
N ILE A 9 -20.15 -14.08 41.68
CA ILE A 9 -21.19 -13.37 40.96
C ILE A 9 -20.93 -11.86 41.05
N GLY A 10 -20.91 -11.18 39.89
CA GLY A 10 -20.94 -9.72 39.77
C GLY A 10 -21.92 -9.33 38.67
N MET A 11 -23.19 -9.16 39.07
CA MET A 11 -24.28 -8.64 38.26
C MET A 11 -24.35 -7.11 38.40
N LEU A 12 -24.84 -6.42 37.35
CA LEU A 12 -25.37 -5.05 37.31
C LEU A 12 -24.38 -3.86 37.28
N LEU A 13 -24.29 -3.20 36.11
CA LEU A 13 -24.76 -1.80 35.85
C LEU A 13 -24.09 -1.23 34.59
N GLY A 14 -24.90 -0.80 33.61
CA GLY A 14 -24.40 -0.07 32.44
C GLY A 14 -25.36 0.05 31.25
N VAL A 15 -26.67 0.10 31.49
CA VAL A 15 -27.62 0.68 30.52
C VAL A 15 -27.37 2.19 30.49
N MET A 16 -27.41 2.81 29.29
CA MET A 16 -27.48 4.27 29.01
C MET A 16 -26.33 4.89 28.18
N ILE A 17 -25.90 4.31 27.05
CA ILE A 17 -25.24 5.08 25.95
C ILE A 17 -25.75 4.61 24.57
N GLY A 18 -27.06 4.39 24.44
CA GLY A 18 -27.69 3.95 23.18
C GLY A 18 -28.72 4.91 22.59
N GLY A 19 -28.95 6.06 23.23
CA GLY A 19 -30.17 6.87 23.02
C GLY A 19 -30.00 8.27 22.45
N LEU A 20 -28.78 8.73 22.13
CA LEU A 20 -28.56 10.11 21.65
C LEU A 20 -27.97 10.22 20.24
N LEU A 21 -27.59 9.11 19.60
CA LEU A 21 -27.10 9.13 18.21
C LEU A 21 -28.19 8.85 17.17
N PHE A 22 -29.37 8.40 17.60
CA PHE A 22 -30.48 8.04 16.68
C PHE A 22 -31.43 9.21 16.35
N LEU A 23 -31.31 10.35 17.06
CA LEU A 23 -32.23 11.49 16.90
C LEU A 23 -31.73 12.59 15.94
N LEU A 24 -30.58 12.41 15.27
CA LEU A 24 -30.05 13.38 14.29
C LEU A 24 -30.24 12.99 12.81
N ILE A 25 -30.97 11.91 12.52
CA ILE A 25 -31.17 11.43 11.13
C ILE A 25 -32.46 12.01 10.48
N LYS A 26 -33.32 12.72 11.24
CA LYS A 26 -34.60 13.26 10.71
C LYS A 26 -34.59 14.70 10.21
N SER A 27 -33.51 15.46 10.41
CA SER A 27 -33.37 16.79 9.80
C SER A 27 -32.72 16.64 8.42
N GLY A 28 -33.55 16.53 7.39
CA GLY A 28 -33.19 16.38 5.97
C GLY A 28 -32.43 17.55 5.34
N VAL A 29 -31.40 18.04 6.03
CA VAL A 29 -30.37 18.94 5.55
C VAL A 29 -29.04 18.23 5.81
N LEU A 30 -28.79 17.15 5.07
CA LEU A 30 -27.42 16.69 4.93
C LEU A 30 -26.70 17.79 4.15
N PRO A 31 -25.67 18.47 4.72
CA PRO A 31 -24.79 19.26 3.90
C PRO A 31 -24.32 18.34 2.79
N ARG A 32 -24.58 18.72 1.54
CA ARG A 32 -24.05 18.07 0.37
C ARG A 32 -22.54 18.17 0.53
N LEU A 33 -21.94 17.09 1.05
CA LEU A 33 -20.51 17.04 1.29
C LEU A 33 -19.85 17.45 -0.02
N THR A 34 -19.15 18.57 0.07
CA THR A 34 -18.31 19.19 -0.93
C THR A 34 -17.66 18.09 -1.75
N GLN A 35 -17.89 18.12 -3.06
CA GLN A 35 -17.30 17.25 -4.08
C GLN A 35 -16.03 16.58 -3.54
N ALA A 36 -16.15 15.33 -3.06
CA ALA A 36 -14.98 14.55 -2.73
C ALA A 36 -14.19 14.51 -4.03
N GLU A 37 -13.02 15.13 -4.05
CA GLU A 37 -12.14 15.18 -5.21
C GLU A 37 -11.89 13.73 -5.62
N THR A 38 -12.62 13.29 -6.64
CA THR A 38 -12.64 11.86 -6.96
C THR A 38 -11.33 11.61 -7.68
N LEU A 39 -10.37 10.99 -6.99
CA LEU A 39 -9.18 10.38 -7.59
C LEU A 39 -9.51 9.75 -8.95
N PRO A 40 -8.59 9.78 -9.93
CA PRO A 40 -8.86 9.12 -11.20
C PRO A 40 -9.08 7.61 -10.97
N PRO A 41 -9.94 6.94 -11.77
CA PRO A 41 -10.12 5.49 -11.67
C PRO A 41 -8.83 4.69 -11.86
N VAL A 42 -7.93 5.21 -12.71
CA VAL A 42 -6.58 4.67 -12.96
C VAL A 42 -5.57 5.64 -12.37
N MET A 43 -4.75 5.16 -11.42
CA MET A 43 -3.75 5.97 -10.72
C MET A 43 -2.38 5.89 -11.38
N ALA A 44 -2.06 4.74 -11.99
CA ALA A 44 -0.88 4.60 -12.82
C ALA A 44 -1.07 3.54 -13.92
N THR A 45 -0.18 3.54 -14.91
CA THR A 45 -0.01 2.41 -15.84
C THR A 45 1.46 2.01 -15.92
N VAL A 46 1.76 0.71 -15.85
CA VAL A 46 3.12 0.16 -15.97
C VAL A 46 3.18 -0.78 -17.17
N ASN A 47 3.83 -0.35 -18.24
CA ASN A 47 3.89 -1.09 -19.51
C ASN A 47 2.49 -1.48 -20.05
N GLY A 48 1.53 -0.56 -19.91
CA GLY A 48 0.15 -0.77 -20.35
C GLY A 48 -0.76 -1.48 -19.34
N VAL A 49 -0.23 -2.01 -18.23
CA VAL A 49 -1.05 -2.59 -17.15
C VAL A 49 -1.50 -1.47 -16.22
N ALA A 50 -2.81 -1.33 -16.03
CA ALA A 50 -3.40 -0.31 -15.17
C ALA A 50 -3.29 -0.68 -13.68
N ILE A 51 -2.89 0.28 -12.86
CA ILE A 51 -3.01 0.27 -11.40
C ILE A 51 -4.18 1.18 -11.06
N THR A 52 -5.28 0.57 -10.61
CA THR A 52 -6.54 1.28 -10.33
C THR A 52 -6.55 1.85 -8.91
N ARG A 53 -7.46 2.79 -8.65
CA ARG A 53 -7.69 3.31 -7.30
C ARG A 53 -8.08 2.21 -6.32
N GLU A 54 -8.93 1.28 -6.76
CA GLU A 54 -9.35 0.13 -5.94
C GLU A 54 -8.17 -0.72 -5.50
N MET A 55 -7.17 -0.94 -6.38
CA MET A 55 -5.96 -1.67 -6.01
C MET A 55 -5.15 -0.93 -4.94
N VAL A 56 -5.03 0.39 -5.06
CA VAL A 56 -4.32 1.23 -4.07
C VAL A 56 -5.06 1.22 -2.72
N GLU A 57 -6.38 1.40 -2.71
CA GLU A 57 -7.21 1.33 -1.51
C GLU A 57 -7.13 -0.05 -0.84
N LYS A 58 -7.15 -1.12 -1.63
CA LYS A 58 -6.96 -2.50 -1.16
C LYS A 58 -5.58 -2.68 -0.55
N GLU A 59 -4.52 -2.17 -1.18
CA GLU A 59 -3.15 -2.23 -0.65
C GLU A 59 -3.01 -1.46 0.67
N ILE A 60 -3.59 -0.26 0.80
CA ILE A 60 -3.64 0.50 2.06
C ILE A 60 -4.39 -0.30 3.13
N THR A 61 -5.52 -0.93 2.77
CA THR A 61 -6.33 -1.69 3.72
C THR A 61 -5.58 -2.94 4.22
N VAL A 62 -4.97 -3.69 3.30
CA VAL A 62 -4.25 -4.93 3.62
C VAL A 62 -2.92 -4.66 4.33
N SER A 63 -2.14 -3.66 3.94
CA SER A 63 -0.87 -3.31 4.61
C SER A 63 -1.06 -2.89 6.07
N ARG A 64 -2.25 -2.38 6.39
CA ARG A 64 -2.62 -2.00 7.76
C ARG A 64 -3.31 -3.12 8.52
N PHE A 65 -3.61 -4.25 7.89
CA PHE A 65 -4.30 -5.39 8.48
C PHE A 65 -3.42 -6.07 9.53
N ASN A 66 -3.36 -5.47 10.72
CA ASN A 66 -2.88 -6.10 11.95
C ASN A 66 -4.11 -6.54 12.74
N VAL A 67 -4.19 -7.85 13.01
CA VAL A 67 -5.32 -8.57 13.63
C VAL A 67 -5.79 -8.08 15.01
N ALA A 68 -5.16 -7.06 15.59
CA ALA A 68 -5.33 -6.72 17.00
C ALA A 68 -6.24 -5.52 17.31
N SER A 69 -6.66 -4.69 16.36
CA SER A 69 -7.56 -3.54 16.66
C SER A 69 -8.23 -2.94 15.42
N PRO A 70 -9.44 -2.35 15.55
CA PRO A 70 -10.02 -1.55 14.48
C PRO A 70 -9.10 -0.35 14.19
N LEU A 71 -8.68 -0.24 12.92
CA LEU A 71 -7.81 0.83 12.48
C LEU A 71 -8.59 2.15 12.45
N SER A 72 -7.99 3.21 13.01
CA SER A 72 -8.53 4.55 12.78
C SER A 72 -8.51 4.87 11.28
N PRO A 73 -9.55 5.51 10.72
CA PRO A 73 -9.52 5.96 9.34
C PRO A 73 -8.31 6.88 9.09
N LEU A 74 -7.62 6.69 7.96
CA LEU A 74 -6.61 7.65 7.52
C LEU A 74 -7.30 8.88 6.94
N THR A 75 -6.78 10.07 7.22
CA THR A 75 -7.33 11.33 6.71
C THR A 75 -6.19 12.29 6.36
N GLY A 76 -6.48 13.25 5.48
CA GLY A 76 -5.54 14.30 5.07
C GLY A 76 -4.17 13.78 4.66
N ALA A 77 -3.11 14.42 5.15
CA ALA A 77 -1.74 14.12 4.79
C ALA A 77 -1.29 12.68 5.07
N ASP A 78 -1.89 12.00 6.06
CA ASP A 78 -1.56 10.59 6.33
C ASP A 78 -2.20 9.65 5.30
N LEU A 79 -3.40 9.98 4.80
CA LEU A 79 -4.01 9.25 3.69
C LEU A 79 -3.23 9.47 2.40
N ASP A 80 -2.79 10.70 2.14
CA ASP A 80 -1.99 11.03 0.94
C ASP A 80 -0.68 10.25 0.94
N ARG A 81 0.04 10.24 2.08
CA ARG A 81 1.28 9.47 2.23
C ARG A 81 1.06 7.97 2.03
N ALA A 82 0.01 7.41 2.65
CA ALA A 82 -0.31 5.99 2.48
C ALA A 82 -0.67 5.66 1.02
N THR A 83 -1.33 6.58 0.32
CA THR A 83 -1.68 6.46 -1.10
C THR A 83 -0.43 6.43 -1.97
N ASP A 84 0.52 7.35 -1.74
CA ASP A 84 1.79 7.39 -2.46
C ASP A 84 2.67 6.16 -2.21
N GLU A 85 2.73 5.71 -0.96
CA GLU A 85 3.47 4.50 -0.57
C GLU A 85 2.87 3.26 -1.24
N ALA A 86 1.55 3.08 -1.14
CA ALA A 86 0.84 1.97 -1.76
C ALA A 86 0.99 1.97 -3.29
N LEU A 87 0.86 3.12 -3.94
CA LEU A 87 1.06 3.25 -5.39
C LEU A 87 2.49 2.86 -5.80
N ASN A 88 3.51 3.34 -5.06
CA ASN A 88 4.90 2.97 -5.32
C ASN A 88 5.19 1.48 -5.12
N GLN A 89 4.58 0.87 -4.10
CA GLN A 89 4.68 -0.57 -3.85
C GLN A 89 4.06 -1.37 -4.98
N LEU A 90 2.85 -0.98 -5.45
CA LEU A 90 2.17 -1.63 -6.56
C LEU A 90 2.94 -1.49 -7.88
N ILE A 91 3.50 -0.32 -8.19
CA ILE A 91 4.36 -0.13 -9.35
C ILE A 91 5.58 -1.07 -9.28
N THR A 92 6.24 -1.13 -8.12
CA THR A 92 7.42 -1.97 -7.92
C THR A 92 7.07 -3.46 -8.06
N ARG A 93 5.98 -3.91 -7.42
CA ARG A 93 5.45 -5.28 -7.53
C ARG A 93 5.15 -5.61 -8.99
N GLN A 94 4.49 -4.72 -9.71
CA GLN A 94 4.14 -4.91 -11.13
C GLN A 94 5.39 -5.08 -12.01
N LEU A 95 6.45 -4.31 -11.77
CA LEU A 95 7.73 -4.44 -12.48
C LEU A 95 8.39 -5.81 -12.21
N VAL A 96 8.43 -6.24 -10.95
CA VAL A 96 8.98 -7.55 -10.58
C VAL A 96 8.16 -8.69 -11.20
N MET A 97 6.83 -8.63 -11.13
CA MET A 97 5.94 -9.65 -11.70
C MET A 97 6.10 -9.73 -13.23
N GLN A 98 6.24 -8.60 -13.92
CA GLN A 98 6.52 -8.60 -15.37
C GLN A 98 7.89 -9.19 -15.69
N ALA A 99 8.91 -8.91 -14.88
CA ALA A 99 10.24 -9.50 -15.05
C ALA A 99 10.23 -11.01 -14.80
N ALA A 100 9.54 -11.47 -13.75
CA ALA A 100 9.34 -12.89 -13.46
C ALA A 100 8.64 -13.60 -14.62
N SER A 101 7.56 -13.02 -15.14
CA SER A 101 6.84 -13.54 -16.30
C SER A 101 7.72 -13.65 -17.54
N ARG A 102 8.52 -12.62 -17.87
CA ARG A 102 9.46 -12.66 -19.01
C ARG A 102 10.50 -13.76 -18.90
N GLN A 103 10.86 -14.17 -17.68
CA GLN A 103 11.81 -15.26 -17.43
C GLN A 103 11.14 -16.62 -17.25
N ASN A 104 9.83 -16.72 -17.50
CA ASN A 104 9.03 -17.93 -17.24
C ASN A 104 9.22 -18.45 -15.81
N PHE A 105 9.39 -17.54 -14.85
CA PHE A 105 9.51 -17.91 -13.44
C PHE A 105 8.14 -18.37 -12.93
N VAL A 106 8.08 -19.60 -12.46
CA VAL A 106 6.88 -20.21 -11.89
C VAL A 106 7.19 -20.63 -10.47
N LEU A 107 6.31 -20.26 -9.55
CA LEU A 107 6.39 -20.68 -8.15
C LEU A 107 5.50 -21.90 -7.94
N ASP A 108 5.98 -22.87 -7.16
CA ASP A 108 5.21 -24.06 -6.80
C ASP A 108 4.01 -23.68 -5.93
N GLU A 109 2.83 -24.24 -6.25
CA GLU A 109 1.60 -23.95 -5.53
C GLU A 109 1.69 -24.42 -4.07
N ALA A 110 2.43 -25.49 -3.78
CA ALA A 110 2.65 -25.96 -2.41
C ALA A 110 3.37 -24.91 -1.54
N VAL A 111 4.23 -24.08 -2.14
CA VAL A 111 4.89 -22.96 -1.44
C VAL A 111 3.88 -21.85 -1.11
N ILE A 112 2.93 -21.60 -2.00
CA ILE A 112 1.87 -20.61 -1.76
C ILE A 112 0.95 -21.07 -0.64
N GLU A 113 0.46 -22.32 -0.70
CA GLU A 113 -0.40 -22.91 0.33
C GLU A 113 0.29 -22.88 1.70
N SER A 114 1.56 -23.30 1.77
CA SER A 114 2.34 -23.24 3.01
C SER A 114 2.50 -21.81 3.55
N ARG A 115 2.63 -20.81 2.66
CA ARG A 115 2.71 -19.40 3.06
C ARG A 115 1.37 -18.87 3.56
N VAL A 116 0.26 -19.27 2.95
CA VAL A 116 -1.09 -18.93 3.44
C VAL A 116 -1.30 -19.54 4.84
N GLU A 117 -0.98 -20.82 5.03
CA GLU A 117 -1.07 -21.50 6.32
C GLU A 117 -0.18 -20.84 7.38
N LEU A 118 1.06 -20.48 7.03
CA LEU A 118 1.98 -19.80 7.95
C LEU A 118 1.44 -18.44 8.41
N LEU A 119 0.89 -17.64 7.49
CA LEU A 119 0.44 -16.28 7.78
C LEU A 119 -0.91 -16.26 8.51
N PHE A 120 -1.79 -17.23 8.25
CA PHE A 120 -3.18 -17.16 8.67
C PHE A 120 -3.71 -18.39 9.43
N GLY A 121 -3.01 -19.52 9.40
CA GLY A 121 -3.42 -20.76 10.05
C GLY A 121 -3.42 -20.69 11.58
N ALA A 122 -2.60 -19.82 12.18
CA ALA A 122 -2.46 -19.72 13.63
C ALA A 122 -3.74 -19.25 14.36
N ASN A 123 -4.62 -18.50 13.70
CA ASN A 123 -5.86 -17.98 14.29
C ASN A 123 -7.08 -18.90 14.05
N GLY A 124 -6.90 -19.99 13.28
CA GLY A 124 -7.97 -20.89 12.86
C GLY A 124 -8.86 -20.31 11.75
N ASP A 125 -9.41 -21.21 10.92
CA ASP A 125 -10.16 -20.86 9.70
C ASP A 125 -11.35 -19.91 9.97
N GLN A 126 -12.04 -20.09 11.10
CA GLN A 126 -13.21 -19.28 11.43
C GLN A 126 -12.86 -17.80 11.70
N ALA A 127 -11.72 -17.54 12.36
CA ALA A 127 -11.27 -16.17 12.63
C ALA A 127 -10.81 -15.49 11.35
N LEU A 128 -10.11 -16.24 10.48
CA LEU A 128 -9.70 -15.78 9.16
C LEU A 128 -10.92 -15.44 8.28
N ASP A 129 -11.91 -16.32 8.24
CA ASP A 129 -13.15 -16.08 7.48
C ASP A 129 -13.88 -14.82 7.93
N ALA A 130 -13.95 -14.58 9.25
CA ALA A 130 -14.59 -13.40 9.81
C ALA A 130 -13.82 -12.13 9.42
N ALA A 131 -12.49 -12.17 9.51
CA ALA A 131 -11.58 -11.12 9.08
C ALA A 131 -11.73 -10.78 7.59
N LEU A 132 -11.71 -11.81 6.73
CA LEU A 132 -11.88 -11.65 5.28
C LEU A 132 -13.24 -11.04 4.95
N ARG A 133 -14.32 -11.52 5.59
CA ARG A 133 -15.66 -10.94 5.43
C ARG A 133 -15.73 -9.49 5.87
N GLN A 134 -15.09 -9.13 6.98
CA GLN A 134 -15.02 -7.74 7.45
C GLN A 134 -14.26 -6.84 6.47
N ALA A 135 -13.22 -7.37 5.81
CA ALA A 135 -12.44 -6.68 4.80
C ALA A 135 -13.09 -6.72 3.39
N GLY A 136 -14.22 -7.40 3.21
CA GLY A 136 -14.85 -7.58 1.90
C GLY A 136 -14.03 -8.45 0.93
N ALA A 137 -13.21 -9.36 1.45
CA ALA A 137 -12.33 -10.24 0.67
C ALA A 137 -12.75 -11.71 0.78
N THR A 138 -12.29 -12.53 -0.16
CA THR A 138 -12.45 -14.00 -0.16
C THR A 138 -11.11 -14.70 0.13
N HIS A 139 -11.16 -16.01 0.40
CA HIS A 139 -9.95 -16.84 0.45
C HIS A 139 -9.18 -16.83 -0.87
N ALA A 140 -9.87 -16.81 -2.00
CA ALA A 140 -9.22 -16.74 -3.31
C ALA A 140 -8.45 -15.42 -3.49
N ASP A 141 -9.01 -14.29 -3.01
CA ASP A 141 -8.31 -13.01 -2.99
C ASP A 141 -7.03 -13.08 -2.14
N LEU A 142 -7.13 -13.72 -0.97
CA LEU A 142 -6.02 -13.89 -0.06
C LEU A 142 -4.90 -14.73 -0.68
N THR A 143 -5.24 -15.90 -1.22
CA THR A 143 -4.27 -16.80 -1.87
C THR A 143 -3.64 -16.13 -3.08
N TRP A 144 -4.41 -15.41 -3.89
CA TRP A 144 -3.89 -14.64 -5.01
C TRP A 144 -2.88 -13.57 -4.53
N TRP A 145 -3.22 -12.82 -3.49
CA TRP A 145 -2.34 -11.79 -2.92
C TRP A 145 -1.05 -12.39 -2.33
N VAL A 146 -1.16 -13.49 -1.57
CA VAL A 146 0.00 -14.23 -1.06
C VAL A 146 0.86 -14.76 -2.20
N ARG A 147 0.26 -15.23 -3.30
CA ARG A 147 0.99 -15.66 -4.50
C ARG A 147 1.81 -14.54 -5.09
N GLU A 148 1.24 -13.34 -5.27
CA GLU A 148 1.99 -12.20 -5.79
C GLU A 148 3.15 -11.81 -4.88
N LEU A 149 2.92 -11.67 -3.57
CA LEU A 149 3.95 -11.31 -2.62
C LEU A 149 5.08 -12.33 -2.57
N THR A 150 4.73 -13.62 -2.51
CA THR A 150 5.72 -14.71 -2.45
C THR A 150 6.50 -14.81 -3.76
N THR A 151 5.84 -14.58 -4.90
CA THR A 151 6.53 -14.53 -6.21
C THR A 151 7.55 -13.40 -6.23
N VAL A 152 7.18 -12.19 -5.80
CA VAL A 152 8.10 -11.05 -5.72
C VAL A 152 9.27 -11.34 -4.78
N GLU A 153 9.00 -11.86 -3.57
CA GLU A 153 10.03 -12.20 -2.58
C GLU A 153 11.02 -13.24 -3.14
N VAL A 154 10.50 -14.39 -3.61
CA VAL A 154 11.34 -15.49 -4.06
C VAL A 154 12.09 -15.14 -5.34
N PHE A 155 11.46 -14.46 -6.29
CA PHE A 155 12.13 -14.00 -7.51
C PHE A 155 13.25 -13.00 -7.19
N THR A 156 12.99 -12.07 -6.27
CA THR A 156 14.01 -11.09 -5.86
C THR A 156 15.22 -11.77 -5.24
N ILE A 157 15.01 -12.74 -4.35
CA ILE A 157 16.11 -13.46 -3.68
C ILE A 157 16.83 -14.41 -4.64
N LYS A 158 16.10 -15.23 -5.39
CA LYS A 158 16.67 -16.32 -6.19
C LYS A 158 17.17 -15.91 -7.56
N VAL A 159 16.69 -14.78 -8.09
CA VAL A 159 17.01 -14.33 -9.45
C VAL A 159 17.71 -12.97 -9.42
N ILE A 160 17.09 -11.95 -8.84
CA ILE A 160 17.64 -10.58 -8.88
C ILE A 160 18.93 -10.48 -8.06
N MET A 161 18.92 -11.01 -6.84
CA MET A 161 20.06 -10.97 -5.91
C MET A 161 20.91 -12.24 -5.95
N ALA A 162 20.74 -13.08 -6.96
CA ALA A 162 21.45 -14.34 -7.09
C ALA A 162 22.97 -14.09 -7.16
N GLY A 163 23.71 -14.67 -6.21
CA GLY A 163 25.18 -14.54 -6.16
C GLY A 163 25.71 -13.27 -5.51
N ALA A 164 24.85 -12.32 -5.09
CA ALA A 164 25.29 -11.14 -4.35
C ALA A 164 25.63 -11.47 -2.89
N ALA A 165 26.71 -10.88 -2.37
CA ALA A 165 27.05 -10.97 -0.94
C ALA A 165 25.96 -10.26 -0.09
N PRO A 166 25.68 -10.71 1.14
CA PRO A 166 24.60 -10.16 1.98
C PRO A 166 24.61 -8.62 2.08
N GLU A 167 25.78 -8.02 2.24
CA GLU A 167 26.00 -6.58 2.34
C GLU A 167 25.79 -5.83 1.00
N GLU A 168 25.84 -6.51 -0.13
CA GLU A 168 25.66 -5.93 -1.48
C GLU A 168 24.21 -6.06 -1.99
N ARG A 169 23.43 -6.98 -1.42
CA ARG A 169 22.08 -7.33 -1.91
C ARG A 169 21.17 -6.11 -2.10
N GLN A 170 21.18 -5.17 -1.16
CA GLN A 170 20.37 -3.97 -1.24
C GLN A 170 20.77 -3.09 -2.43
N GLN A 171 22.07 -2.93 -2.68
CA GLN A 171 22.58 -2.16 -3.81
C GLN A 171 22.19 -2.83 -5.13
N VAL A 172 22.39 -4.15 -5.25
CA VAL A 172 22.00 -4.93 -6.45
C VAL A 172 20.50 -4.79 -6.74
N TYR A 173 19.65 -4.90 -5.71
CA TYR A 173 18.21 -4.71 -5.88
C TYR A 173 17.86 -3.28 -6.33
N ASN A 174 18.46 -2.26 -5.72
CA ASN A 174 18.22 -0.86 -6.07
C ASN A 174 18.64 -0.56 -7.52
N ASP A 175 19.82 -1.02 -7.93
CA ASP A 175 20.33 -0.84 -9.29
C ASP A 175 19.42 -1.53 -10.31
N TRP A 176 19.01 -2.77 -10.02
CA TRP A 176 18.06 -3.50 -10.84
C TRP A 176 16.72 -2.77 -10.96
N LEU A 177 16.17 -2.28 -9.84
CA LEU A 177 14.87 -1.60 -9.82
C LEU A 177 14.92 -0.28 -10.58
N ASN A 178 15.99 0.50 -10.42
CA ASN A 178 16.22 1.73 -11.16
C ASN A 178 16.31 1.47 -12.66
N ALA A 179 17.01 0.40 -13.08
CA ALA A 179 17.06 -0.01 -14.47
C ALA A 179 15.67 -0.40 -15.00
N GLN A 180 14.87 -1.16 -14.23
CA GLN A 180 13.50 -1.51 -14.64
C GLN A 180 12.60 -0.27 -14.75
N ARG A 181 12.67 0.67 -13.80
CA ARG A 181 11.88 1.91 -13.83
C ARG A 181 12.24 2.78 -15.03
N THR A 182 13.52 2.86 -15.37
CA THR A 182 14.01 3.62 -16.54
C THR A 182 13.57 2.99 -17.86
N ALA A 183 13.52 1.66 -17.94
CA ALA A 183 13.11 0.95 -19.14
C ALA A 183 11.57 0.83 -19.31
N ALA A 184 10.81 1.05 -18.23
CA ALA A 184 9.37 0.86 -18.23
C ALA A 184 8.62 2.13 -18.65
N ASN A 185 7.53 1.94 -19.40
CA ASN A 185 6.56 3.00 -19.67
C ASN A 185 5.64 3.16 -18.46
N ILE A 186 6.10 3.90 -17.46
CA ILE A 186 5.36 4.24 -16.24
C ILE A 186 4.70 5.60 -16.45
N LYS A 187 3.37 5.64 -16.30
CA LYS A 187 2.58 6.87 -16.27
C LYS A 187 1.87 6.95 -14.95
N THR A 188 2.06 8.02 -14.18
CA THR A 188 1.33 8.28 -12.94
C THR A 188 0.42 9.49 -13.12
N TYR A 189 -0.77 9.43 -12.53
CA TYR A 189 -1.69 10.56 -12.52
C TYR A 189 -1.57 11.26 -11.16
N LEU A 190 -0.67 12.24 -11.09
CA LEU A 190 -0.48 13.05 -9.89
C LEU A 190 -1.69 13.97 -9.68
N HIS A 191 -2.07 14.16 -8.41
CA HIS A 191 -3.05 15.17 -8.00
C HIS A 191 -2.48 16.57 -8.24
N GLY A 192 -3.11 17.34 -9.12
CA GLY A 192 -2.77 18.72 -9.40
C GLY A 192 -3.41 19.25 -10.69
N GLU A 193 -4.42 20.10 -10.51
CA GLU A 193 -5.07 21.03 -11.47
C GLU A 193 -5.01 20.68 -12.97
N GLU A 194 -6.13 20.17 -13.51
CA GLU A 194 -6.62 20.12 -14.92
C GLU A 194 -5.67 19.76 -16.10
N GLN A 195 -4.38 19.66 -15.88
CA GLN A 195 -3.36 19.18 -16.79
C GLN A 195 -2.48 18.25 -15.98
N SER A 196 -2.98 17.04 -15.73
CA SER A 196 -2.16 15.94 -15.24
C SER A 196 -1.05 15.69 -16.26
N LEU A 197 0.07 16.37 -16.06
CA LEU A 197 1.28 16.17 -16.85
C LEU A 197 1.69 14.72 -16.64
N LEU A 198 1.66 13.95 -17.72
CA LEU A 198 2.21 12.60 -17.75
C LEU A 198 3.72 12.73 -17.53
N ALA A 199 4.16 12.62 -16.29
CA ALA A 199 5.58 12.52 -15.99
C ALA A 199 6.07 11.12 -16.37
N LEU A 200 6.91 11.03 -17.40
CA LEU A 200 7.63 9.81 -17.73
C LEU A 200 8.86 9.71 -16.80
N MET A 201 8.98 8.61 -16.05
CA MET A 201 10.17 8.39 -15.22
C MET A 201 11.42 8.28 -16.10
N GLY A 202 12.43 9.12 -15.86
CA GLY A 202 13.71 9.11 -16.59
C GLY A 202 13.83 10.16 -17.69
N GLU A 203 12.75 10.87 -18.04
CA GLU A 203 12.86 12.08 -18.85
C GLU A 203 13.32 13.25 -17.99
N PRO A 204 14.13 14.19 -18.53
CA PRO A 204 14.41 15.43 -17.84
C PRO A 204 13.08 16.10 -17.50
N ALA A 205 12.97 16.64 -16.28
CA ALA A 205 11.77 17.37 -15.87
C ALA A 205 11.33 18.33 -16.99
N PRO A 206 10.03 18.41 -17.33
CA PRO A 206 9.54 19.35 -18.32
C PRO A 206 10.17 20.71 -18.04
N ASN A 207 10.64 21.40 -19.07
CA ASN A 207 11.27 22.69 -18.86
C ASN A 207 10.24 23.69 -18.31
N PHE A 208 10.14 23.78 -16.99
CA PHE A 208 9.31 24.73 -16.27
C PHE A 208 9.95 26.13 -16.28
N THR A 209 10.59 26.54 -17.39
CA THR A 209 10.86 27.95 -17.64
C THR A 209 9.53 28.67 -17.71
N LEU A 210 9.02 29.01 -16.53
CA LEU A 210 7.91 29.91 -16.27
C LEU A 210 8.42 31.28 -16.72
N THR A 211 8.33 31.53 -18.03
CA THR A 211 8.71 32.80 -18.67
C THR A 211 7.90 33.99 -18.11
N THR A 212 6.90 33.72 -17.26
CA THR A 212 6.01 34.71 -16.63
C THR A 212 6.18 34.88 -15.12
N LEU A 213 7.07 34.14 -14.44
CA LEU A 213 7.32 34.34 -12.99
C LEU A 213 8.51 35.27 -12.74
N GLN A 214 8.44 36.49 -13.26
CA GLN A 214 9.26 37.63 -12.79
C GLN A 214 8.67 38.28 -11.53
N ALA A 215 8.15 37.46 -10.59
CA ALA A 215 7.79 37.93 -9.27
C ALA A 215 8.87 37.47 -8.29
N THR A 216 9.58 38.44 -7.73
CA THR A 216 10.69 38.35 -6.79
C THR A 216 10.43 37.38 -5.63
N PHE A 217 10.81 36.11 -5.78
CA PHE A 217 10.87 35.18 -4.65
C PHE A 217 12.24 35.31 -3.98
N LYS A 218 12.28 36.00 -2.82
CA LYS A 218 13.38 35.85 -1.87
C LYS A 218 13.20 34.51 -1.15
N VAL A 219 13.87 33.48 -1.63
CA VAL A 219 13.92 32.19 -0.92
C VAL A 219 15.11 32.21 0.05
N SER A 220 14.85 31.89 1.32
CA SER A 220 15.86 31.73 2.35
C SER A 220 16.71 30.47 2.06
N PRO A 221 18.05 30.48 2.24
CA PRO A 221 18.93 29.33 2.00
C PRO A 221 18.59 28.05 2.78
N SER A 222 17.68 28.10 3.75
CA SER A 222 17.29 26.96 4.59
C SER A 222 16.30 25.99 3.95
N GLU A 223 15.68 26.31 2.81
CA GLU A 223 14.59 25.50 2.22
C GLU A 223 15.04 24.51 1.12
N PHE A 224 16.32 24.49 0.75
CA PHE A 224 16.85 23.63 -0.32
C PHE A 224 17.08 22.15 0.07
N TYR A 225 16.75 21.75 1.30
CA TYR A 225 17.05 20.39 1.80
C TYR A 225 15.96 19.34 1.55
N LEU A 226 14.83 19.68 0.92
CA LEU A 226 13.69 18.74 0.79
C LEU A 226 13.65 17.88 -0.47
N PHE A 227 14.43 18.18 -1.51
CA PHE A 227 14.38 17.41 -2.78
C PHE A 227 15.35 16.21 -2.86
N GLY A 228 16.22 16.01 -1.88
CA GLY A 228 17.26 14.96 -1.90
C GLY A 228 16.98 13.68 -1.10
N ARG A 229 15.80 13.54 -0.46
CA ARG A 229 15.53 12.45 0.52
C ARG A 229 14.56 11.34 0.07
N TYR A 230 14.01 11.40 -1.15
CA TYR A 230 13.01 10.42 -1.60
C TYR A 230 13.58 9.10 -2.16
N LEU A 231 14.87 8.79 -1.96
CA LEU A 231 15.51 7.54 -2.41
C LEU A 231 15.99 6.61 -1.29
N THR A 232 15.60 6.85 -0.04
CA THR A 232 15.85 5.90 1.06
C THR A 232 14.57 5.13 1.37
N ILE A 233 14.39 3.98 0.71
CA ILE A 233 13.39 2.98 1.06
C ILE A 233 13.82 2.31 2.37
N GLY A 234 12.84 2.10 3.25
CA GLY A 234 12.98 1.68 4.63
C GLY A 234 13.85 0.44 4.86
N TYR A 235 14.60 0.53 5.96
CA TYR A 235 15.35 -0.54 6.58
C TYR A 235 14.40 -1.66 7.05
N ILE A 236 14.47 -2.84 6.43
CA ILE A 236 13.90 -4.06 6.99
C ILE A 236 15.01 -4.72 7.83
N PRO A 237 14.89 -4.79 9.17
CA PRO A 237 15.85 -5.55 9.95
C PRO A 237 15.74 -7.03 9.60
N CYS A 238 16.82 -7.61 9.08
CA CYS A 238 16.95 -9.06 8.99
C CYS A 238 17.03 -9.64 10.41
N VAL A 239 16.14 -10.59 10.70
CA VAL A 239 16.27 -11.54 11.83
C VAL A 239 16.95 -12.80 11.30
#